data_AF-A0A352X0I9-F1
#
_entry.id   AF-A0A352X0I9-F1
#
_cell.length_a   1.000
_cell.length_b   1.000
_cell.length_c   1.000
_cell.angle_alpha   90.00
_cell.angle_beta   90.00
_cell.angle_gamma   90.00
#
_symmetry.space_group_name_H-M   'P 1'
#
loop_
_entity.id
_entity.type
_entity.pdbx_description
1 polymer ?
#
loop_
_entity_poly.entity_id
_entity_poly.type
_entity_poly.pdbx_seq_one_letter_code
_entity_poly.pdbx_strand_id
1 'polypeptide(L)'
;MTNYIINDGSQQTVDIPFTGSTGVYMTDLDGEGHYMVDFYEIEGGTGGGGGEEHHEDQVSFLLTDNFGWGTAYVYAWDADGNELNGAWPGSAQAETTQNEYGQTQFKCYVPEGATGVILSNGNGAQTEDITDFSHAGYWMDGTQNDQGHYLVTAWD
;
A
#
# COMPACT_ATOMS: atom_id res chain seq x y z
N MET A 1 -6.17 12.08 -32.34
CA MET A 1 -6.66 11.67 -31.01
C MET A 1 -7.57 10.48 -31.27
N THR A 2 -7.25 9.33 -30.69
CA THR A 2 -8.06 8.12 -30.85
C THR A 2 -9.00 8.05 -29.67
N ASN A 3 -10.30 7.98 -29.93
CA ASN A 3 -11.31 7.81 -28.90
C ASN A 3 -11.72 6.33 -28.86
N TYR A 4 -11.95 5.82 -27.66
CA TYR A 4 -12.39 4.46 -27.43
C TYR A 4 -13.76 4.45 -26.77
N ILE A 5 -14.57 3.45 -27.11
CA ILE A 5 -15.88 3.18 -26.49
C ILE A 5 -15.81 1.74 -25.97
N ILE A 6 -16.15 1.55 -24.69
CA ILE A 6 -16.29 0.23 -24.10
C ILE A 6 -17.77 -0.12 -24.11
N ASN A 7 -18.13 -1.26 -24.70
CA ASN A 7 -19.50 -1.70 -24.90
C ASN A 7 -19.60 -3.21 -24.59
N ASP A 8 -20.59 -3.60 -23.78
CA ASP A 8 -20.82 -4.98 -23.35
C ASP A 8 -21.94 -5.69 -24.13
N GLY A 9 -22.46 -5.04 -25.18
CA GLY A 9 -23.56 -5.48 -26.02
C GLY A 9 -24.94 -4.99 -25.57
N SER A 10 -25.08 -4.40 -24.38
CA SER A 10 -26.34 -3.85 -23.86
C SER A 10 -26.22 -2.39 -23.41
N GLN A 11 -25.04 -1.98 -22.94
CA GLN A 11 -24.72 -0.63 -22.48
C GLN A 11 -23.32 -0.23 -22.99
N GLN A 12 -23.04 1.08 -22.98
CA GLN A 12 -21.76 1.61 -23.44
C GLN A 12 -21.32 2.82 -22.61
N THR A 13 -20.02 3.10 -22.64
CA THR A 13 -19.45 4.34 -22.09
C THR A 13 -19.67 5.52 -23.03
N VAL A 14 -19.52 6.74 -22.50
CA VAL A 14 -19.24 7.93 -23.31
C VAL A 14 -17.89 7.79 -24.06
N ASP A 15 -17.63 8.65 -25.05
CA ASP A 15 -16.35 8.67 -25.77
C ASP A 15 -15.18 8.94 -24.81
N ILE A 16 -14.20 8.03 -24.78
CA ILE A 16 -13.02 8.14 -23.92
C ILE A 16 -11.82 8.65 -24.74
N PRO A 17 -11.36 9.90 -24.54
CA PRO A 17 -10.14 10.40 -25.17
C PRO A 17 -8.90 9.86 -24.45
N PHE A 18 -8.03 9.12 -25.14
CA PHE A 18 -6.80 8.59 -24.52
C PHE A 18 -5.60 9.53 -24.74
N THR A 19 -5.05 10.09 -23.66
CA THR A 19 -3.89 10.99 -23.66
C THR A 19 -2.75 10.47 -22.78
N GLY A 20 -2.31 9.23 -23.00
CA GLY A 20 -1.19 8.64 -22.26
C GLY A 20 -1.62 7.70 -21.13
N SER A 21 -0.77 7.55 -20.12
CA SER A 21 -0.82 6.51 -19.07
C SER A 21 -1.92 6.74 -18.03
N THR A 22 -3.17 6.57 -18.43
CA THR A 22 -4.33 6.80 -17.58
C THR A 22 -5.19 5.55 -17.53
N GLY A 23 -5.49 5.10 -16.32
CA GLY A 23 -6.48 4.06 -16.07
C GLY A 23 -7.87 4.67 -16.07
N VAL A 24 -8.87 3.85 -16.38
CA VAL A 24 -10.27 4.29 -16.42
C VAL A 24 -11.13 3.35 -15.59
N TYR A 25 -12.09 3.91 -14.86
CA TYR A 25 -13.17 3.12 -14.28
C TYR A 25 -14.51 3.79 -14.57
N MET A 26 -15.54 2.95 -14.70
CA MET A 26 -16.90 3.39 -14.98
C MET A 26 -17.54 3.86 -13.69
N THR A 27 -18.22 5.00 -13.74
CA THR A 27 -18.93 5.58 -12.59
C THR A 27 -20.44 5.47 -12.81
N ASP A 28 -21.16 6.58 -12.76
CA ASP A 28 -22.62 6.62 -12.86
C ASP A 28 -23.11 6.65 -14.32
N LEU A 29 -24.39 6.36 -14.53
CA LEU A 29 -25.03 6.57 -15.83
C LEU A 29 -25.37 8.05 -16.06
N ASP A 30 -25.12 8.55 -17.26
CA ASP A 30 -25.58 9.87 -17.70
C ASP A 30 -27.10 9.90 -17.93
N GLY A 31 -27.62 11.08 -18.24
CA GLY A 31 -29.05 11.28 -18.52
C GLY A 31 -29.57 10.55 -19.76
N GLU A 32 -28.70 9.93 -20.55
CA GLU A 32 -28.99 9.20 -21.79
C GLU A 32 -28.78 7.67 -21.61
N GLY A 33 -28.33 7.23 -20.44
CA GLY A 33 -28.15 5.82 -20.07
C GLY A 33 -26.78 5.24 -20.43
N HIS A 34 -25.75 6.07 -20.63
CA HIS A 34 -24.37 5.64 -20.82
C HIS A 34 -23.55 5.78 -19.54
N TYR A 35 -22.57 4.90 -19.32
CA TYR A 35 -21.67 5.07 -18.19
C TYR A 35 -20.70 6.22 -18.40
N MET A 36 -20.63 7.11 -17.41
CA MET A 36 -19.57 8.08 -17.24
C MET A 36 -18.27 7.37 -16.87
N VAL A 37 -17.15 8.03 -17.14
CA VAL A 37 -15.81 7.46 -16.95
C VAL A 37 -14.96 8.46 -16.20
N ASP A 38 -14.40 8.02 -15.08
CA ASP A 38 -13.37 8.76 -14.36
C ASP A 38 -11.99 8.18 -14.66
N PHE A 39 -11.03 9.10 -14.67
CA PHE A 39 -9.64 8.85 -14.99
C PHE A 39 -8.82 8.81 -13.71
N TYR A 40 -7.89 7.88 -13.63
CA TYR A 40 -6.85 7.88 -12.60
C TYR A 40 -5.48 7.72 -13.24
N GLU A 41 -4.49 8.40 -12.69
CA GLU A 41 -3.12 8.26 -13.16
C GLU A 41 -2.60 6.88 -12.80
N ILE A 42 -2.08 6.16 -13.79
CA ILE A 42 -1.33 4.93 -13.54
C ILE A 42 0.14 5.36 -13.49
N GLU A 43 0.72 5.40 -12.29
CA GLU A 43 2.15 5.64 -12.16
C GLU A 43 2.96 4.51 -12.83
N GLY A 44 3.96 4.88 -13.64
CA GLY A 44 4.85 3.92 -14.30
C GLY A 44 4.38 3.38 -15.66
N GLY A 45 3.53 4.10 -16.40
CA GLY A 45 3.19 3.68 -17.76
C GLY A 45 4.40 3.74 -18.72
N THR A 46 5.08 2.61 -18.90
CA THR A 46 5.59 2.23 -20.23
C THR A 46 5.00 0.90 -20.67
N GLY A 47 3.71 0.71 -20.37
CA GLY A 47 2.94 -0.46 -20.78
C GLY A 47 3.42 -1.77 -20.16
N GLY A 48 2.98 -2.04 -18.93
CA GLY A 48 2.75 -3.40 -18.46
C GLY A 48 3.67 -3.88 -17.34
N GLY A 49 3.06 -4.13 -16.18
CA GLY A 49 3.53 -5.13 -15.21
C GLY A 49 4.17 -4.56 -13.96
N GLY A 50 3.34 -4.42 -12.91
CA GLY A 50 3.67 -4.71 -11.51
C GLY A 50 4.89 -4.04 -10.88
N GLY A 51 4.59 -3.08 -10.00
CA GLY A 51 5.36 -2.81 -8.78
C GLY A 51 6.75 -2.23 -9.01
N GLU A 52 6.83 -0.91 -8.98
CA GLU A 52 7.97 -0.13 -8.47
C GLU A 52 7.52 1.33 -8.54
N GLU A 53 6.78 1.79 -7.53
CA GLU A 53 6.74 3.22 -7.23
C GLU A 53 8.17 3.59 -6.84
N HIS A 54 8.86 4.35 -7.69
CA HIS A 54 10.17 4.90 -7.39
C HIS A 54 9.99 6.04 -6.39
N HIS A 55 9.72 5.67 -5.15
CA HIS A 55 9.64 6.54 -4.00
C HIS A 55 11.05 6.95 -3.54
N GLU A 56 11.82 7.65 -4.38
CA GLU A 56 13.20 8.03 -3.97
C GLU A 56 13.22 8.95 -2.73
N ASP A 57 12.08 9.58 -2.41
CA ASP A 57 11.92 10.48 -1.27
C ASP A 57 10.94 9.97 -0.18
N GLN A 58 10.25 8.84 -0.37
CA GLN A 58 9.34 8.34 0.68
C GLN A 58 10.12 7.55 1.73
N VAL A 59 9.85 7.88 2.99
CA VAL A 59 10.37 7.12 4.12
C VAL A 59 9.84 5.69 4.05
N SER A 60 10.77 4.73 4.06
CA SER A 60 10.44 3.31 4.13
C SER A 60 11.47 2.57 4.96
N PHE A 61 11.04 1.44 5.53
CA PHE A 61 11.90 0.53 6.26
C PHE A 61 11.48 -0.91 5.97
N LEU A 62 12.33 -1.87 6.34
CA LEU A 62 12.06 -3.29 6.17
C LEU A 62 11.55 -3.92 7.47
N LEU A 63 10.51 -4.76 7.42
CA LEU A 63 10.15 -5.65 8.54
C LEU A 63 10.56 -7.08 8.19
N THR A 64 11.42 -7.69 8.99
CA THR A 64 11.78 -9.11 8.81
C THR A 64 10.64 -10.02 9.25
N ASP A 65 10.20 -10.91 8.36
CA ASP A 65 9.16 -11.91 8.63
C ASP A 65 9.71 -13.14 9.37
N ASN A 66 10.29 -12.93 10.55
CA ASN A 66 10.84 -14.02 11.36
C ASN A 66 9.77 -14.85 12.09
N PHE A 67 8.49 -14.49 11.94
CA PHE A 67 7.33 -15.20 12.49
C PHE A 67 6.46 -15.88 11.43
N GLY A 68 6.78 -15.75 10.14
CA GLY A 68 6.08 -16.43 9.05
C GLY A 68 4.65 -15.92 8.83
N TRP A 69 4.44 -14.61 8.94
CA TRP A 69 3.17 -13.96 8.68
C TRP A 69 2.75 -14.08 7.21
N GLY A 70 3.71 -14.08 6.28
CA GLY A 70 3.47 -14.19 4.83
C GLY A 70 2.80 -12.96 4.20
N THR A 71 2.15 -12.10 5.00
CA THR A 71 1.58 -10.82 4.61
C THR A 71 1.66 -9.86 5.78
N ALA A 72 1.93 -8.58 5.50
CA ALA A 72 1.89 -7.51 6.48
C ALA A 72 1.02 -6.35 5.97
N TYR A 73 0.36 -5.66 6.89
CA TYR A 73 -0.38 -4.43 6.67
C TYR A 73 0.27 -3.32 7.49
N VAL A 74 0.37 -2.12 6.92
CA VAL A 74 0.82 -0.92 7.63
C VAL A 74 -0.40 -0.12 8.02
N TYR A 75 -0.58 0.16 9.30
CA TYR A 75 -1.52 1.14 9.81
C TYR A 75 -0.74 2.34 10.35
N ALA A 76 -1.09 3.56 9.94
CA ALA A 76 -0.34 4.77 10.28
C ALA A 76 -1.25 5.88 10.81
N TRP A 77 -0.72 6.70 11.72
CA TRP A 77 -1.42 7.85 12.29
C TRP A 77 -0.54 9.10 12.39
N ASP A 78 -1.18 10.26 12.34
CA ASP A 78 -0.53 11.58 12.54
C ASP A 78 -0.40 11.94 14.03
N ALA A 79 0.17 13.12 14.32
CA ALA A 79 0.38 13.60 15.69
C ALA A 79 -0.92 13.79 16.50
N ASP A 80 -2.05 13.97 15.82
CA ASP A 80 -3.37 14.15 16.41
C ASP A 80 -4.12 12.81 16.56
N GLY A 81 -3.54 11.71 16.08
CA GLY A 81 -4.11 10.36 16.11
C GLY A 81 -5.08 10.07 14.98
N ASN A 82 -5.10 10.88 13.91
CA ASN A 82 -5.93 10.60 12.74
C ASN A 82 -5.29 9.51 11.87
N GLU A 83 -6.13 8.62 11.34
CA GLU A 83 -5.73 7.55 10.42
C GLU A 83 -5.25 8.15 9.08
N LEU A 84 -4.07 7.76 8.62
CA LEU A 84 -3.47 8.32 7.39
C LEU A 84 -3.66 7.41 6.17
N ASN A 85 -3.89 6.12 6.38
CA ASN A 85 -3.99 5.13 5.31
C ASN A 85 -5.21 4.20 5.48
N GLY A 86 -6.29 4.76 6.03
CA GLY A 86 -7.56 4.08 6.21
C GLY A 86 -7.69 3.33 7.54
N ALA A 87 -8.86 2.71 7.73
CA ALA A 87 -9.17 2.00 8.95
C ALA A 87 -8.26 0.77 9.15
N TRP A 88 -8.09 0.37 10.40
CA TRP A 88 -7.40 -0.86 10.79
C TRP A 88 -7.83 -2.08 9.93
N PRO A 89 -6.89 -2.92 9.42
CA PRO A 89 -5.45 -2.93 9.70
C PRO A 89 -4.59 -2.03 8.78
N GLY A 90 -5.20 -1.09 8.06
CA GLY A 90 -4.52 -0.22 7.11
C GLY A 90 -4.23 -0.91 5.77
N SER A 91 -3.16 -0.49 5.10
CA SER A 91 -2.84 -0.91 3.73
C SER A 91 -1.92 -2.12 3.69
N ALA A 92 -2.30 -3.13 2.91
CA ALA A 92 -1.47 -4.31 2.66
C ALA A 92 -0.15 -3.92 1.97
N GLN A 93 0.97 -4.46 2.44
CA GLN A 93 2.26 -4.32 1.79
C GLN A 93 2.41 -5.41 0.72
N ALA A 94 2.67 -5.00 -0.52
CA ALA A 94 2.83 -5.91 -1.65
C ALA A 94 4.29 -6.24 -1.96
N GLU A 95 5.23 -5.41 -1.50
CA GLU A 95 6.65 -5.57 -1.80
C GLU A 95 7.38 -6.35 -0.72
N THR A 96 8.08 -7.41 -1.16
CA THR A 96 8.95 -8.21 -0.30
C THR A 96 10.32 -8.36 -0.94
N THR A 97 11.36 -8.37 -0.11
CA THR A 97 12.72 -8.78 -0.48
C THR A 97 13.17 -9.96 0.37
N GLN A 98 14.35 -10.51 0.09
CA GLN A 98 15.00 -11.49 0.95
C GLN A 98 16.36 -10.95 1.42
N ASN A 99 16.66 -11.16 2.70
CA ASN A 99 18.00 -10.86 3.22
C ASN A 99 19.00 -11.99 2.88
N GLU A 100 20.27 -11.79 3.24
CA GLU A 100 21.35 -12.76 3.04
C GLU A 100 21.13 -14.12 3.74
N TYR A 101 20.23 -14.17 4.74
CA TYR A 101 19.85 -15.38 5.47
C TYR A 101 18.63 -16.09 4.87
N GLY A 102 18.09 -15.60 3.74
CA GLY A 102 16.92 -16.16 3.06
C GLY A 102 15.58 -15.88 3.77
N GLN A 103 15.55 -14.92 4.69
CA GLN A 103 14.32 -14.49 5.37
C GLN A 103 13.61 -13.44 4.52
N THR A 104 12.29 -13.60 4.37
CA THR A 104 11.44 -12.60 3.74
C THR A 104 11.43 -11.32 4.58
N GLN A 105 11.50 -10.17 3.92
CA GLN A 105 11.34 -8.85 4.54
C GLN A 105 10.27 -8.07 3.79
N PHE A 106 9.29 -7.52 4.50
CA PHE A 106 8.27 -6.64 3.94
C PHE A 106 8.83 -5.22 3.83
N LYS A 107 8.74 -4.62 2.65
CA LYS A 107 9.02 -3.18 2.51
C LYS A 107 7.80 -2.42 3.00
N CYS A 108 8.00 -1.60 4.02
CA CYS A 108 6.96 -0.88 4.73
C CYS A 108 7.06 0.61 4.37
N TYR A 109 6.08 1.11 3.63
CA TYR A 109 6.01 2.52 3.25
C TYR A 109 5.33 3.33 4.34
N VAL A 110 5.97 4.42 4.77
CA VAL A 110 5.44 5.33 5.79
C VAL A 110 4.70 6.47 5.09
N PRO A 111 3.39 6.68 5.35
CA PRO A 111 2.66 7.82 4.81
C PRO A 111 3.27 9.15 5.27
N GLU A 112 3.22 10.16 4.40
CA GLU A 112 3.67 11.52 4.77
C GLU A 112 2.89 12.02 5.99
N GLY A 113 3.61 12.63 6.94
CA GLY A 113 3.02 13.14 8.18
C GLY A 113 2.75 12.09 9.26
N ALA A 114 3.03 10.80 9.01
CA ALA A 114 2.93 9.78 10.03
C ALA A 114 3.90 10.04 11.19
N THR A 115 3.41 9.84 12.41
CA THR A 115 4.20 9.91 13.64
C THR A 115 4.38 8.54 14.29
N GLY A 116 3.55 7.57 13.89
CA GLY A 116 3.67 6.18 14.29
C GLY A 116 3.03 5.26 13.26
N VAL A 117 3.55 4.04 13.21
CA VAL A 117 2.98 2.94 12.43
C VAL A 117 2.91 1.67 13.26
N ILE A 118 1.96 0.80 12.93
CA ILE A 118 1.86 -0.57 13.41
C ILE A 118 1.85 -1.51 12.21
N LEU A 119 2.59 -2.61 12.32
CA LEU A 119 2.58 -3.68 11.34
C LEU A 119 1.71 -4.81 11.85
N SER A 120 0.77 -5.24 11.03
CA SER A 120 -0.22 -6.27 11.37
C SER A 120 -0.19 -7.40 10.36
N ASN A 121 -0.46 -8.63 10.80
CA ASN A 121 -0.67 -9.75 9.88
C ASN A 121 -2.12 -9.88 9.38
N GLY A 122 -2.99 -8.92 9.74
CA GLY A 122 -4.42 -8.94 9.42
C GLY A 122 -5.24 -10.03 10.15
N ASN A 123 -4.59 -10.84 10.98
CA ASN A 123 -5.16 -12.01 11.67
C ASN A 123 -4.93 -11.96 13.20
N GLY A 124 -4.81 -10.75 13.75
CA GLY A 124 -4.76 -10.50 15.20
C GLY A 124 -3.37 -10.42 15.82
N ALA A 125 -2.29 -10.63 15.04
CA ALA A 125 -0.94 -10.33 15.49
C ALA A 125 -0.49 -8.98 14.93
N GLN A 126 0.25 -8.23 15.75
CA GLN A 126 0.79 -6.92 15.39
C GLN A 126 2.08 -6.61 16.15
N THR A 127 2.87 -5.67 15.64
CA THR A 127 4.01 -5.07 16.35
C THR A 127 3.54 -4.08 17.41
N GLU A 128 4.44 -3.71 18.30
CA GLU A 128 4.33 -2.43 19.01
C GLU A 128 4.39 -1.24 18.02
N ASP A 129 4.12 -0.05 18.54
CA ASP A 129 4.20 1.20 17.80
C ASP A 129 5.64 1.45 17.35
N ILE A 130 5.84 1.62 16.05
CA ILE A 130 7.12 2.04 15.47
C ILE A 130 7.01 3.53 15.19
N THR A 131 7.84 4.34 15.85
CA THR A 131 7.84 5.80 15.71
C THR A 131 9.18 6.37 15.22
N ASP A 132 10.22 5.54 15.15
CA ASP A 132 11.50 5.90 14.55
C ASP A 132 11.59 5.28 13.15
N PHE A 133 11.63 6.12 12.13
CA PHE A 133 11.69 5.68 10.74
C PHE A 133 13.06 5.87 10.10
N SER A 134 14.08 6.16 10.90
CA SER A 134 15.44 6.43 10.42
C SER A 134 16.29 5.18 10.19
N HIS A 135 15.78 4.02 10.62
CA HIS A 135 16.46 2.73 10.50
C HIS A 135 16.16 2.01 9.19
N ALA A 136 17.12 1.21 8.72
CA ALA A 136 16.93 0.38 7.53
C ALA A 136 15.80 -0.65 7.71
N GLY A 137 15.64 -1.17 8.93
CA GLY A 137 14.53 -2.05 9.23
C GLY A 137 14.41 -2.48 10.68
N TYR A 138 13.44 -3.36 10.90
CA TYR A 138 13.08 -3.95 12.17
C TYR A 138 12.95 -5.47 12.04
N TRP A 139 13.12 -6.17 13.16
CA TRP A 139 12.73 -7.56 13.34
C TRP A 139 12.00 -7.71 14.67
N MET A 140 11.11 -8.70 14.77
CA MET A 140 10.37 -8.96 16.01
C MET A 140 11.26 -9.77 16.96
N ASP A 141 11.50 -9.29 18.18
CA ASP A 141 12.50 -9.90 19.08
C ASP A 141 12.06 -11.23 19.72
N GLY A 142 10.77 -11.55 19.54
CA GLY A 142 10.10 -12.74 20.04
C GLY A 142 9.51 -12.62 21.44
N THR A 143 9.53 -11.41 21.99
CA THR A 143 8.76 -11.02 23.16
C THR A 143 7.56 -10.17 22.75
N GLN A 144 6.58 -10.07 23.67
CA GLN A 144 5.39 -9.27 23.49
C GLN A 144 5.20 -8.36 24.70
N ASN A 145 4.66 -7.16 24.48
CA ASN A 145 4.24 -6.28 25.56
C ASN A 145 2.98 -6.81 26.28
N ASP A 146 2.51 -6.10 27.31
CA ASP A 146 1.32 -6.49 28.09
C ASP A 146 0.01 -6.54 27.27
N GLN A 147 0.02 -5.98 26.07
CA GLN A 147 -1.11 -6.00 25.12
C GLN A 147 -1.01 -7.16 24.10
N GLY A 148 0.07 -7.95 24.15
CA GLY A 148 0.32 -9.04 23.21
C GLY A 148 0.89 -8.57 21.86
N HIS A 149 1.42 -7.35 21.77
CA HIS A 149 2.05 -6.84 20.56
C HIS A 149 3.53 -7.20 20.56
N TYR A 150 4.05 -7.66 19.42
CA TYR A 150 5.45 -8.05 19.30
C TYR A 150 6.38 -6.86 19.45
N LEU A 151 7.36 -6.96 20.34
CA LEU A 151 8.41 -5.96 20.45
C LEU A 151 9.32 -6.02 19.22
N VAL A 152 9.81 -4.86 18.78
CA VAL A 152 10.68 -4.74 17.61
C VAL A 152 12.07 -4.26 17.98
N THR A 153 13.07 -4.75 17.26
CA THR A 153 14.45 -4.29 17.37
C THR A 153 14.92 -3.77 16.01
N ALA A 154 15.46 -2.55 16.00
CA ALA A 154 16.00 -1.91 14.81
C ALA A 154 17.32 -2.53 14.35
N TRP A 155 17.61 -2.40 13.05
CA TRP A 155 18.89 -2.73 12.43
C TRP A 155 19.17 -1.80 11.24
N ASP A 156 20.46 -1.70 10.89
CA ASP A 156 21.01 -0.87 9.82
C ASP A 156 22.02 -1.65 8.96
#